data_AF-Q0DWE6-F1
#
_entry.id   AF-Q0DWE6-F1
#
_cell.length_a   1.000
_cell.length_b   1.000
_cell.length_c   1.000
_cell.angle_alpha   90.00
_cell.angle_beta   90.00
_cell.angle_gamma   90.00
#
_symmetry.space_group_name_H-M   'P 1'
#
loop_
_entity.id
_entity.type
_entity.pdbx_description
1 polymer ?
#
loop_
_entity_poly.entity_id
_entity_poly.type
_entity_poly.pdbx_seq_one_letter_code
_entity_poly.pdbx_strand_id
1 'polypeptide(L)'
;MDHERLNSPSTSAISLELLGHRLHISQDPNSKHLGTTVWDASMVFVKFLEKNSRKGRFSPSKLKGKRVIELGAGCGLAGLGMALLGCDVVTTDQVEVLPLLLRNVERNKSWISQSNSDSGSIGSVTVAELDWGNKDHIRAVDPPFDYIIGTDVLGYEIRSTTVHEQMMQMWKSNFNVKTVSKSKMDVKYQHPSIHLYIMDPKATLIPEVSDNGNNEEEEVVSNPGDDEDPGAESGGPCTGSVDSAEAKTAGYLDDDWEIRRCGAMAARLLKDVKLA
;
A
#
# COMPACT_ATOMS: atom_id res chain seq x y z
N MET A 1 9.32 11.47 -27.41
CA MET A 1 10.60 11.15 -26.77
C MET A 1 10.43 9.77 -26.20
N ASP A 2 11.33 8.85 -26.52
CA ASP A 2 11.42 7.60 -25.76
C ASP A 2 11.67 7.98 -24.30
N HIS A 3 10.72 7.66 -23.44
CA HIS A 3 10.87 7.86 -22.01
C HIS A 3 11.80 6.76 -21.53
N GLU A 4 13.08 7.08 -21.30
CA GLU A 4 13.95 6.16 -20.54
C GLU A 4 13.26 5.86 -19.22
N ARG A 5 12.92 4.60 -19.00
CA ARG A 5 12.29 4.16 -17.76
C ARG A 5 13.25 4.40 -16.60
N LEU A 6 12.71 4.86 -15.48
CA LEU A 6 13.50 5.16 -14.27
C LEU A 6 14.15 3.89 -13.67
N ASN A 7 13.55 2.72 -13.91
CA ASN A 7 13.98 1.41 -13.44
C ASN A 7 14.89 0.66 -14.43
N SER A 8 15.82 1.36 -15.09
CA SER A 8 16.83 0.74 -15.95
C SER A 8 17.86 -0.07 -15.13
N PRO A 9 18.41 -1.19 -15.67
CA PRO A 9 19.49 -1.96 -15.06
C PRO A 9 20.73 -1.14 -14.68
N SER A 10 20.96 -0.01 -15.34
CA SER A 10 22.13 0.86 -15.13
C SER A 10 21.88 2.04 -14.19
N THR A 11 20.64 2.26 -13.73
CA THR A 11 20.28 3.46 -12.95
C THR A 11 20.25 3.15 -11.46
N SER A 12 21.37 3.41 -10.77
CA SER A 12 21.49 3.20 -9.30
C SER A 12 20.99 4.36 -8.45
N ALA A 13 20.64 5.49 -9.06
CA ALA A 13 20.01 6.61 -8.38
C ALA A 13 19.26 7.52 -9.35
N ILE A 14 18.24 8.20 -8.83
CA ILE A 14 17.59 9.32 -9.52
C ILE A 14 17.70 10.59 -8.69
N SER A 15 17.73 11.74 -9.36
CA SER A 15 17.58 13.05 -8.73
C SER A 15 16.42 13.77 -9.37
N LEU A 16 15.54 14.37 -8.55
CA LEU A 16 14.41 15.14 -9.03
C LEU A 16 14.22 16.41 -8.20
N GLU A 17 13.80 17.47 -8.86
CA GLU A 17 13.21 18.63 -8.17
C GLU A 17 11.74 18.33 -7.90
N LEU A 18 11.30 18.49 -6.66
CA LEU A 18 9.92 18.30 -6.24
C LEU A 18 9.55 19.34 -5.18
N LEU A 19 8.51 20.13 -5.43
CA LEU A 19 8.00 21.16 -4.53
C LEU A 19 9.07 22.17 -4.10
N GLY A 20 10.05 22.45 -4.97
CA GLY A 20 11.17 23.34 -4.67
C GLY A 20 12.34 22.68 -3.91
N HIS A 21 12.28 21.36 -3.70
CA HIS A 21 13.34 20.58 -3.05
C HIS A 21 13.96 19.59 -4.02
N ARG A 22 15.29 19.50 -3.97
CA ARG A 22 16.01 18.46 -4.70
C ARG A 22 16.05 17.17 -3.88
N LEU A 23 15.36 16.15 -4.37
CA LEU A 23 15.40 14.80 -3.81
C LEU A 23 16.45 13.96 -4.54
N HIS A 24 17.07 13.05 -3.81
CA HIS A 24 17.96 12.03 -4.37
C HIS A 24 17.60 10.65 -3.81
N ILE A 25 17.19 9.78 -4.71
CA ILE A 25 16.64 8.47 -4.40
C ILE A 25 17.61 7.43 -4.95
N SER A 26 18.20 6.64 -4.07
CA SER A 26 19.03 5.51 -4.48
C SER A 26 18.14 4.32 -4.86
N GLN A 27 18.63 3.54 -5.81
CA GLN A 27 18.01 2.35 -6.35
C GLN A 27 19.02 1.18 -6.30
N ASP A 28 18.51 -0.04 -6.28
CA ASP A 28 19.29 -1.25 -6.52
C ASP A 28 18.60 -2.07 -7.62
N PRO A 29 18.91 -1.81 -8.90
CA PRO A 29 18.29 -2.52 -10.02
C PRO A 29 18.75 -3.97 -10.16
N ASN A 30 19.76 -4.40 -9.40
CA ASN A 30 20.27 -5.78 -9.41
C ASN A 30 19.69 -6.63 -8.27
N SER A 31 18.92 -6.03 -7.37
CA SER A 31 18.19 -6.76 -6.34
C SER A 31 17.12 -7.66 -6.95
N LYS A 32 16.85 -8.79 -6.28
CA LYS A 32 15.72 -9.67 -6.60
C LYS A 32 14.36 -9.08 -6.21
N HIS A 33 14.34 -7.99 -5.43
CA HIS A 33 13.12 -7.37 -4.92
C HIS A 33 12.72 -6.17 -5.79
N LEU A 34 11.51 -6.19 -6.36
CA LEU A 34 11.02 -5.12 -7.24
C LEU A 34 10.90 -3.76 -6.55
N GLY A 35 10.75 -3.75 -5.22
CA GLY A 35 10.69 -2.53 -4.40
C GLY A 35 11.97 -1.71 -4.35
N THR A 36 13.08 -2.17 -4.94
CA THR A 36 14.36 -1.46 -4.90
C THR A 36 14.61 -0.49 -6.04
N THR A 37 13.62 -0.28 -6.92
CA THR A 37 13.69 0.72 -8.00
C THR A 37 12.50 1.67 -7.92
N VAL A 38 12.67 2.87 -8.47
CA VAL A 38 11.62 3.86 -8.64
C VAL A 38 10.83 3.48 -9.88
N TRP A 39 9.56 3.20 -9.67
CA TRP A 39 8.62 2.92 -10.73
C TRP A 39 7.90 4.20 -11.18
N ASP A 40 7.54 4.25 -12.45
CA ASP A 40 7.01 5.45 -13.09
C ASP A 40 5.75 5.99 -12.39
N ALA A 41 4.89 5.15 -11.78
CA ALA A 41 3.66 5.66 -11.15
C ALA A 41 3.94 6.50 -9.92
N SER A 42 5.01 6.20 -9.16
CA SER A 42 5.44 7.05 -8.05
C SER A 42 5.86 8.45 -8.53
N MET A 43 6.53 8.53 -9.69
CA MET A 43 6.89 9.80 -10.33
C MET A 43 5.66 10.55 -10.82
N VAL A 44 4.73 9.86 -11.49
CA VAL A 44 3.46 10.46 -11.94
C VAL A 44 2.67 11.01 -10.76
N PHE A 45 2.62 10.27 -9.65
CA PHE A 45 1.90 10.64 -8.44
C PHE A 45 2.49 11.90 -7.80
N VAL A 46 3.80 11.96 -7.54
CA VAL A 46 4.40 13.16 -6.91
C VAL A 46 4.34 14.38 -7.81
N LYS A 47 4.41 14.20 -9.14
CA LYS A 47 4.25 15.31 -10.10
C LYS A 47 2.80 15.77 -10.25
N PHE A 48 1.85 14.85 -10.10
CA PHE A 48 0.45 15.20 -9.91
C PHE A 48 0.25 16.04 -8.65
N LEU A 49 0.82 15.64 -7.51
CA LEU A 49 0.75 16.40 -6.26
C LEU A 49 1.34 17.81 -6.42
N GLU A 50 2.55 17.92 -6.97
CA GLU A 50 3.23 19.20 -7.21
C GLU A 50 2.37 20.14 -8.07
N LYS A 51 1.85 19.65 -9.20
CA LYS A 51 0.99 20.43 -10.11
C LYS A 51 -0.30 20.92 -9.43
N ASN A 52 -0.84 20.16 -8.48
CA ASN A 52 -2.12 20.45 -7.81
C ASN A 52 -1.96 21.00 -6.38
N SER A 53 -0.73 21.32 -5.95
CA SER A 53 -0.41 21.76 -4.58
C SER A 53 -0.83 23.20 -4.26
N ARG A 54 -1.10 24.04 -5.27
CA ARG A 54 -1.36 25.47 -5.02
C ARG A 54 -2.68 25.73 -4.28
N LYS A 55 -3.72 24.93 -4.55
CA LYS A 55 -5.07 25.10 -4.00
C LYS A 55 -5.81 23.76 -3.96
N GLY A 56 -6.82 23.65 -3.11
CA GLY A 56 -7.71 22.48 -3.06
C GLY A 56 -7.23 21.41 -2.08
N ARG A 57 -7.65 20.15 -2.30
CA ARG A 57 -7.43 19.06 -1.34
C ARG A 57 -5.95 18.79 -1.05
N PHE A 58 -5.08 18.96 -2.04
CA PHE A 58 -3.65 18.64 -1.93
C PHE A 58 -2.78 19.87 -1.64
N SER A 59 -3.38 20.99 -1.23
CA SER A 59 -2.57 22.14 -0.82
C SER A 59 -1.95 21.96 0.55
N PRO A 60 -0.74 22.49 0.81
CA PRO A 60 -0.08 22.37 2.11
C PRO A 60 -0.97 22.80 3.30
N SER A 61 -1.78 23.85 3.15
CA SER A 61 -2.69 24.31 4.20
C SER A 61 -3.81 23.32 4.56
N LYS A 62 -4.11 22.35 3.70
CA LYS A 62 -5.10 21.28 3.93
C LYS A 62 -4.46 19.95 4.35
N LEU A 63 -3.18 19.78 4.04
CA LEU A 63 -2.41 18.56 4.29
C LEU A 63 -1.49 18.64 5.52
N LYS A 64 -1.18 19.84 6.00
CA LYS A 64 -0.33 20.04 7.17
C LYS A 64 -0.85 19.26 8.39
N GLY A 65 0.00 18.41 8.96
CA GLY A 65 -0.29 17.57 10.13
C GLY A 65 -1.25 16.40 9.85
N LYS A 66 -1.61 16.15 8.58
CA LYS A 66 -2.43 14.99 8.23
C LYS A 66 -1.60 13.72 8.31
N ARG A 67 -2.15 12.69 8.97
CA ARG A 67 -1.51 11.38 9.07
C ARG A 67 -1.68 10.62 7.77
N VAL A 68 -0.58 10.16 7.19
CA VAL A 68 -0.58 9.44 5.92
C VAL A 68 0.14 8.12 6.12
N ILE A 69 -0.40 7.04 5.57
CA ILE A 69 0.33 5.79 5.42
C ILE A 69 0.55 5.49 3.94
N GLU A 70 1.79 5.15 3.59
CA GLU A 70 2.16 4.65 2.26
C GLU A 70 2.35 3.14 2.33
N LEU A 71 1.59 2.41 1.51
CA LEU A 71 1.68 0.97 1.37
C LEU A 71 2.54 0.62 0.15
N GLY A 72 3.52 -0.25 0.31
CA GLY A 72 4.40 -0.68 -0.80
C GLY A 72 5.23 0.49 -1.32
N ALA A 73 5.96 1.14 -0.42
CA ALA A 73 6.70 2.36 -0.68
C ALA A 73 7.86 2.21 -1.68
N GLY A 74 8.44 1.01 -1.76
CA GLY A 74 9.64 0.74 -2.54
C GLY A 74 10.78 1.67 -2.12
N CYS A 75 11.12 2.61 -3.01
CA CYS A 75 12.15 3.61 -2.77
C CYS A 75 11.70 4.81 -1.90
N GLY A 76 10.41 4.94 -1.58
CA GLY A 76 9.84 5.95 -0.68
C GLY A 76 9.51 7.31 -1.32
N LEU A 77 9.46 7.38 -2.66
CA LEU A 77 9.26 8.64 -3.37
C LEU A 77 7.90 9.29 -3.08
N ALA A 78 6.82 8.50 -3.07
CA ALA A 78 5.48 9.05 -2.87
C ALA A 78 5.26 9.52 -1.43
N GLY A 79 5.76 8.78 -0.43
CA GLY A 79 5.76 9.21 0.97
C GLY A 79 6.55 10.50 1.20
N LEU A 80 7.75 10.62 0.62
CA LEU A 80 8.52 11.87 0.66
C LEU A 80 7.75 13.05 0.05
N GLY A 81 7.05 12.83 -1.07
CA GLY A 81 6.21 13.85 -1.69
C GLY A 81 5.07 14.35 -0.80
N MET A 82 4.42 13.45 -0.04
CA MET A 82 3.39 13.81 0.92
C MET A 82 3.96 14.57 2.13
N ALA A 83 5.14 14.16 2.62
CA ALA A 83 5.82 14.86 3.72
C ALA A 83 6.21 16.29 3.32
N LEU A 84 6.66 16.52 2.09
CA LEU A 84 6.93 17.86 1.54
C LEU A 84 5.67 18.76 1.47
N LEU A 85 4.47 18.17 1.47
CA LEU A 85 3.20 18.91 1.57
C LEU A 85 2.73 19.13 3.02
N GLY A 86 3.56 18.77 4.01
CA GLY A 86 3.28 19.00 5.43
C GLY A 86 2.66 17.80 6.16
N CYS A 87 2.53 16.64 5.53
CA CYS A 87 1.92 15.45 6.16
C CYS A 87 2.86 14.73 7.11
N ASP A 88 2.31 14.03 8.10
CA ASP A 88 3.02 13.09 8.97
C ASP A 88 2.87 11.68 8.40
N VAL A 89 3.92 11.20 7.74
CA VAL A 89 3.88 10.00 6.89
C VAL A 89 4.51 8.80 7.59
N VAL A 90 3.83 7.67 7.58
CA VAL A 90 4.42 6.35 7.84
C VAL A 90 4.55 5.64 6.50
N THR A 91 5.78 5.51 6.00
CA THR A 91 6.07 4.83 4.73
C THR A 91 6.44 3.38 4.99
N THR A 92 5.78 2.44 4.33
CA THR A 92 5.83 1.02 4.69
C THR A 92 6.12 0.11 3.50
N ASP A 93 6.86 -0.95 3.79
CA ASP A 93 7.14 -2.03 2.84
C ASP A 93 7.49 -3.33 3.60
N GLN A 94 7.77 -4.40 2.86
CA GLN A 94 8.26 -5.67 3.39
C GLN A 94 9.70 -5.53 3.89
N VAL A 95 10.09 -6.41 4.84
CA VAL A 95 11.36 -6.35 5.56
C VAL A 95 12.59 -6.25 4.64
N GLU A 96 12.56 -6.90 3.47
CA GLU A 96 13.67 -6.95 2.52
C GLU A 96 13.90 -5.62 1.78
N VAL A 97 12.88 -4.76 1.71
CA VAL A 97 12.95 -3.44 1.06
C VAL A 97 13.37 -2.34 2.04
N LEU A 98 13.10 -2.54 3.35
CA LEU A 98 13.35 -1.53 4.40
C LEU A 98 14.77 -0.96 4.42
N PRO A 99 15.87 -1.73 4.22
CA PRO A 99 17.21 -1.15 4.24
C PRO A 99 17.41 -0.03 3.21
N LEU A 100 16.85 -0.18 2.01
CA LEU A 100 16.92 0.84 0.96
C LEU A 100 15.99 2.02 1.28
N LEU A 101 14.75 1.71 1.67
CA LEU A 101 13.74 2.71 2.00
C LEU A 101 14.21 3.64 3.14
N LEU A 102 14.74 3.08 4.23
CA LEU A 102 15.35 3.80 5.35
C LEU A 102 16.47 4.73 4.88
N ARG A 103 17.38 4.23 4.04
CA ARG A 103 18.50 5.02 3.50
C ARG A 103 18.01 6.22 2.69
N ASN A 104 16.99 6.03 1.86
CA ASN A 104 16.41 7.10 1.04
C ASN A 104 15.70 8.13 1.91
N VAL A 105 14.90 7.70 2.89
CA VAL A 105 14.20 8.60 3.81
C VAL A 105 15.19 9.43 4.62
N GLU A 106 16.19 8.81 5.23
CA GLU A 106 17.16 9.51 6.09
C GLU A 106 18.01 10.52 5.32
N ARG A 107 18.47 10.14 4.11
CA ARG A 107 19.22 11.04 3.23
C ARG A 107 18.40 12.28 2.86
N ASN A 108 17.14 12.11 2.50
CA ASN A 108 16.32 13.23 2.04
C ASN A 108 15.84 14.09 3.21
N LYS A 109 15.54 13.52 4.39
CA LYS A 109 15.27 14.28 5.61
C LYS A 109 16.42 15.22 5.96
N SER A 110 17.64 14.68 6.06
CA SER A 110 18.81 15.46 6.44
C SER A 110 19.07 16.62 5.49
N TRP A 111 18.95 16.40 4.17
CA TRP A 111 19.08 17.47 3.18
C TRP A 111 17.97 18.52 3.23
N ILE A 112 16.72 18.08 3.42
CA ILE A 112 15.59 19.00 3.54
C ILE A 112 15.74 19.90 4.77
N SER A 113 16.15 19.33 5.92
CA SER A 113 16.38 20.09 7.16
C SER A 113 17.54 21.08 7.04
N GLN A 114 18.56 20.78 6.25
CA GLN A 114 19.73 21.64 6.06
C GLN A 114 19.51 22.78 5.04
N SER A 115 18.52 22.64 4.15
CA SER A 115 18.34 23.54 2.99
C SER A 115 17.32 24.67 3.19
N ASN A 116 16.55 24.71 4.27
CA ASN A 116 15.47 25.70 4.45
C ASN A 116 15.39 26.35 5.84
N SER A 117 15.28 27.69 5.83
CA SER A 117 14.97 28.56 6.98
C SER A 117 13.49 28.54 7.42
N ASP A 118 12.59 27.94 6.62
CA ASP A 118 11.14 27.82 6.89
C ASP A 118 10.74 26.37 7.21
N SER A 119 11.46 25.76 8.16
CA SER A 119 11.32 24.35 8.58
C SER A 119 9.91 23.98 9.09
N GLY A 120 9.04 24.97 9.36
CA GLY A 120 7.67 24.76 9.86
C GLY A 120 6.62 24.38 8.80
N SER A 121 7.02 24.21 7.54
CA SER A 121 6.10 23.88 6.42
C SER A 121 6.11 22.41 6.00
N ILE A 122 7.18 21.68 6.33
CA ILE A 122 7.38 20.27 5.94
C ILE A 122 6.95 19.37 7.09
N GLY A 123 6.32 18.24 6.78
CA GLY A 123 5.87 17.27 7.76
C GLY A 123 6.95 16.25 8.10
N SER A 124 6.54 15.16 8.75
CA SER A 124 7.43 14.06 9.12
C SER A 124 7.30 12.86 8.17
N VAL A 125 8.32 12.01 8.10
CA VAL A 125 8.25 10.72 7.41
C VAL A 125 8.98 9.66 8.23
N THR A 126 8.37 8.54 8.56
CA THR A 126 9.01 7.44 9.30
C THR A 126 8.82 6.15 8.53
N VAL A 127 9.79 5.25 8.61
CA VAL A 127 9.72 3.94 7.95
C VAL A 127 9.24 2.90 8.95
N ALA A 128 8.34 2.01 8.51
CA ALA A 128 7.92 0.85 9.29
C ALA A 128 7.76 -0.37 8.39
N GLU A 129 7.92 -1.56 8.96
CA GLU A 129 7.57 -2.81 8.30
C GLU A 129 6.06 -2.94 8.20
N LEU A 130 5.54 -3.32 7.02
CA LEU A 130 4.16 -3.74 6.86
C LEU A 130 4.06 -4.79 5.77
N ASP A 131 3.89 -6.04 6.23
CA ASP A 131 3.50 -7.14 5.36
C ASP A 131 1.98 -7.16 5.26
N TRP A 132 1.48 -7.28 4.05
CA TRP A 132 0.07 -7.11 3.75
C TRP A 132 -0.77 -8.24 4.36
N GLY A 133 -1.72 -7.86 5.21
CA GLY A 133 -2.57 -8.81 5.96
C GLY A 133 -2.00 -9.21 7.30
N ASN A 134 -0.77 -8.80 7.63
CA ASN A 134 -0.21 -8.98 8.95
C ASN A 134 -0.88 -8.02 9.93
N LYS A 135 -1.78 -8.55 10.77
CA LYS A 135 -2.54 -7.77 11.74
C LYS A 135 -1.67 -7.09 12.79
N ASP A 136 -0.50 -7.65 13.09
CA ASP A 136 0.40 -7.11 14.12
C ASP A 136 1.13 -5.89 13.56
N HIS A 137 1.57 -5.95 12.29
CA HIS A 137 2.18 -4.81 11.61
C HIS A 137 1.15 -3.68 11.42
N ILE A 138 -0.10 -4.02 11.06
CA ILE A 138 -1.19 -3.04 10.96
C ILE A 138 -1.46 -2.35 12.32
N ARG A 139 -1.42 -3.09 13.44
CA ARG A 139 -1.56 -2.49 14.77
C ARG A 139 -0.36 -1.62 15.14
N ALA A 140 0.86 -2.03 14.76
CA ALA A 140 2.09 -1.31 15.08
C ALA A 140 2.21 0.07 14.42
N VAL A 141 1.59 0.26 13.25
CA VAL A 141 1.55 1.58 12.58
C VAL A 141 0.46 2.52 13.13
N ASP A 142 -0.31 2.06 14.13
CA ASP A 142 -1.24 2.87 14.92
C ASP A 142 -2.28 3.66 14.09
N PRO A 143 -3.15 3.00 13.30
CA PRO A 143 -4.27 3.68 12.63
C PRO A 143 -5.22 4.37 13.64
N PRO A 144 -5.96 5.42 13.27
CA PRO A 144 -6.35 5.76 11.90
C PRO A 144 -5.45 6.78 11.19
N PHE A 145 -5.54 6.79 9.87
CA PHE A 145 -4.84 7.73 8.99
C PHE A 145 -5.84 8.63 8.24
N ASP A 146 -5.48 9.86 7.94
CA ASP A 146 -6.29 10.73 7.08
C ASP A 146 -6.21 10.32 5.59
N TYR A 147 -5.07 9.75 5.19
CA TYR A 147 -4.85 9.26 3.84
C TYR A 147 -4.10 7.93 3.83
N ILE A 148 -4.48 7.08 2.90
CA ILE A 148 -3.72 5.89 2.49
C ILE A 148 -3.27 6.13 1.05
N ILE A 149 -1.98 5.97 0.78
CA ILE A 149 -1.41 6.08 -0.56
C ILE A 149 -0.70 4.78 -0.94
N GLY A 150 -0.59 4.51 -2.23
CA GLY A 150 0.18 3.41 -2.78
C GLY A 150 0.37 3.62 -4.27
N THR A 151 1.58 3.37 -4.77
CA THR A 151 1.94 3.55 -6.19
C THR A 151 2.57 2.27 -6.70
N ASP A 152 2.15 1.80 -7.88
CA ASP A 152 2.59 0.51 -8.45
C ASP A 152 2.33 -0.73 -7.57
N VAL A 153 1.42 -0.58 -6.59
CA VAL A 153 0.89 -1.67 -5.75
C VAL A 153 -0.05 -2.63 -6.50
N LEU A 154 -0.41 -2.31 -7.75
CA LEU A 154 -1.40 -3.04 -8.57
C LEU A 154 -0.88 -3.21 -10.01
N GLY A 155 0.26 -3.87 -10.17
CA GLY A 155 0.98 -3.93 -11.44
C GLY A 155 0.42 -4.95 -12.44
N TYR A 156 0.00 -6.11 -11.97
CA TYR A 156 -0.37 -7.24 -12.82
C TYR A 156 -1.89 -7.48 -12.87
N GLU A 157 -2.64 -7.05 -11.84
CA GLU A 157 -4.10 -7.16 -11.80
C GLU A 157 -4.77 -6.35 -12.91
N ILE A 158 -4.15 -5.23 -13.32
CA ILE A 158 -4.63 -4.40 -14.42
C ILE A 158 -4.47 -5.10 -15.78
N ARG A 159 -3.59 -6.11 -15.89
CA ARG A 159 -3.39 -6.88 -17.13
C ARG A 159 -4.43 -7.97 -17.33
N SER A 160 -5.09 -8.42 -16.26
CA SER A 160 -6.20 -9.36 -16.32
C SER A 160 -7.52 -8.62 -16.23
N THR A 161 -8.32 -8.63 -17.30
CA THR A 161 -9.61 -7.92 -17.34
C THR A 161 -10.55 -8.37 -16.22
N THR A 162 -10.62 -9.68 -15.96
CA THR A 162 -11.46 -10.24 -14.89
C THR A 162 -11.04 -9.79 -13.50
N VAL A 163 -9.73 -9.78 -13.22
CA VAL A 163 -9.20 -9.36 -11.90
C VAL A 163 -9.40 -7.86 -11.72
N HIS A 164 -9.12 -7.08 -12.76
CA HIS A 164 -9.37 -5.64 -12.78
C HIS A 164 -10.85 -5.32 -12.51
N GLU A 165 -11.78 -6.01 -13.17
CA GLU A 165 -13.22 -5.83 -12.95
C GLU A 165 -13.64 -6.15 -11.52
N GLN A 166 -13.19 -7.28 -10.97
CA GLN A 166 -13.49 -7.67 -9.59
C GLN A 166 -12.92 -6.65 -8.57
N MET A 167 -11.68 -6.20 -8.77
CA MET A 167 -11.06 -5.15 -7.97
C MET A 167 -11.88 -3.86 -8.03
N MET A 168 -12.27 -3.41 -9.23
CA MET A 168 -13.07 -2.20 -9.41
C MET A 168 -14.46 -2.33 -8.79
N GLN A 169 -15.10 -3.51 -8.85
CA GLN A 169 -16.37 -3.78 -8.17
C GLN A 169 -16.20 -3.70 -6.65
N MET A 170 -15.12 -4.29 -6.11
CA MET A 170 -14.82 -4.21 -4.69
C MET A 170 -14.55 -2.76 -4.25
N TRP A 171 -13.78 -1.98 -4.99
CA TRP A 171 -13.60 -0.57 -4.67
C TRP A 171 -14.90 0.21 -4.74
N LYS A 172 -15.69 0.06 -5.80
CA LYS A 172 -16.96 0.79 -5.97
C LYS A 172 -18.02 0.39 -4.93
N SER A 173 -17.97 -0.81 -4.37
CA SER A 173 -18.89 -1.20 -3.29
C SER A 173 -18.54 -0.53 -1.96
N ASN A 174 -17.28 -0.20 -1.70
CA ASN A 174 -16.82 0.36 -0.42
C ASN A 174 -16.49 1.87 -0.49
N PHE A 175 -16.17 2.39 -1.67
CA PHE A 175 -15.66 3.75 -1.88
C PHE A 175 -16.37 4.46 -3.04
N ASN A 176 -16.38 5.79 -2.95
CA ASN A 176 -16.62 6.68 -4.08
C ASN A 176 -15.31 6.81 -4.87
N VAL A 177 -15.17 6.02 -5.93
CA VAL A 177 -13.95 5.96 -6.75
C VAL A 177 -13.99 7.02 -7.84
N LYS A 178 -12.97 7.91 -7.87
CA LYS A 178 -12.80 8.93 -8.90
C LYS A 178 -11.48 8.73 -9.62
N THR A 179 -11.52 8.55 -10.94
CA THR A 179 -10.31 8.55 -11.77
C THR A 179 -9.81 9.99 -11.98
N VAL A 180 -8.51 10.22 -11.81
CA VAL A 180 -7.89 11.51 -12.09
C VAL A 180 -7.76 11.69 -13.60
N SER A 181 -8.27 12.81 -14.13
CA SER A 181 -8.10 13.15 -15.54
C SER A 181 -6.64 13.46 -15.87
N LYS A 182 -6.18 13.03 -17.06
CA LYS A 182 -4.83 13.33 -17.59
C LYS A 182 -4.51 14.82 -17.60
N SER A 183 -5.52 15.69 -17.77
CA SER A 183 -5.29 17.15 -17.73
C SER A 183 -4.79 17.66 -16.37
N LYS A 184 -5.05 16.91 -15.29
CA LYS A 184 -4.54 17.20 -13.94
C LYS A 184 -3.15 16.62 -13.68
N MET A 185 -2.65 15.72 -14.53
CA MET A 185 -1.30 15.14 -14.43
C MET A 185 -0.28 16.02 -15.14
N ASP A 186 0.99 15.91 -14.76
CA ASP A 186 2.07 16.61 -15.46
C ASP A 186 2.27 16.04 -16.87
N VAL A 187 2.40 16.92 -17.88
CA VAL A 187 2.46 16.52 -19.30
C VAL A 187 3.71 15.70 -19.62
N LYS A 188 4.81 15.91 -18.89
CA LYS A 188 6.08 15.22 -19.10
C LYS A 188 6.08 13.83 -18.47
N TYR A 189 5.38 13.66 -17.34
CA TYR A 189 5.46 12.44 -16.54
C TYR A 189 4.24 11.52 -16.70
N GLN A 190 3.17 11.96 -17.37
CA GLN A 190 2.02 11.07 -17.62
C GLN A 190 2.37 9.91 -18.56
N HIS A 191 1.74 8.75 -18.33
CA HIS A 191 1.88 7.56 -19.19
C HIS A 191 0.48 6.95 -19.45
N PRO A 192 0.18 6.42 -20.66
CA PRO A 192 -1.14 5.86 -20.98
C PRO A 192 -1.59 4.71 -20.08
N SER A 193 -0.65 3.92 -19.56
CA SER A 193 -0.94 2.77 -18.69
C SER A 193 -1.03 3.12 -17.21
N ILE A 194 -0.68 4.34 -16.82
CA ILE A 194 -0.69 4.76 -15.41
C ILE A 194 -1.98 5.52 -15.12
N HIS A 195 -2.72 5.01 -14.14
CA HIS A 195 -4.01 5.56 -13.71
C HIS A 195 -3.90 5.96 -12.25
N LEU A 196 -4.32 7.19 -11.93
CA LEU A 196 -4.45 7.65 -10.54
C LEU A 196 -5.93 7.63 -10.15
N TYR A 197 -6.21 7.07 -8.98
CA TYR A 197 -7.56 7.02 -8.41
C TYR A 197 -7.57 7.76 -7.07
N ILE A 198 -8.63 8.53 -6.83
CA ILE A 198 -8.93 9.13 -5.53
C ILE A 198 -10.20 8.42 -5.02
N MET A 199 -10.12 7.85 -3.83
CA MET A 199 -11.18 7.05 -3.24
C MET A 199 -11.57 7.67 -1.91
N ASP A 200 -12.87 7.98 -1.76
CA ASP A 200 -13.45 8.46 -0.52
C ASP A 200 -14.35 7.35 0.06
N PRO A 201 -14.31 7.03 1.37
CA PRO A 201 -15.21 6.05 1.97
C PRO A 201 -16.68 6.39 1.68
N LYS A 202 -17.51 5.37 1.46
CA LYS A 202 -18.97 5.55 1.47
C LYS A 202 -19.43 5.62 2.93
N ALA A 203 -20.39 6.50 3.21
CA ALA A 203 -21.02 6.54 4.51
C ALA A 203 -21.60 5.16 4.83
N THR A 204 -21.20 4.58 5.95
CA THR A 204 -21.81 3.36 6.46
C THR A 204 -23.22 3.73 6.91
N LEU A 205 -24.25 3.20 6.23
CA LEU A 205 -25.62 3.25 6.75
C LEU A 205 -25.63 2.37 8.00
N ILE A 206 -25.55 2.98 9.17
CA ILE A 206 -25.87 2.30 10.43
C ILE A 206 -27.37 2.00 10.33
N PRO A 207 -27.81 0.72 10.34
CA PRO A 207 -29.23 0.45 10.52
C PRO A 207 -29.60 1.00 11.89
N GLU A 208 -30.50 1.98 11.94
CA GLU A 208 -31.11 2.40 13.19
C GLU A 208 -31.71 1.14 13.83
N VAL A 209 -31.13 0.70 14.94
CA VAL A 209 -31.76 -0.31 15.79
C VAL A 209 -33.00 0.39 16.34
N SER A 210 -34.15 0.11 15.74
CA SER A 210 -35.44 0.47 16.32
C SER A 210 -35.56 -0.30 17.63
N ASP A 211 -35.30 0.41 18.73
CA ASP A 211 -35.61 -0.01 20.08
C ASP A 211 -37.14 -0.15 20.21
N ASN A 212 -37.65 -1.32 19.87
CA ASN A 212 -38.96 -1.75 20.31
C ASN A 212 -38.73 -2.58 21.57
N GLY A 213 -38.71 -1.88 22.69
CA GLY A 213 -38.94 -2.50 23.98
C GLY A 213 -40.27 -3.26 23.95
N ASN A 214 -40.22 -4.53 24.29
CA ASN A 214 -41.22 -5.17 25.14
C ASN A 214 -40.64 -6.43 25.76
N ASN A 215 -40.88 -6.53 27.06
CA ASN A 215 -40.52 -7.58 27.99
C ASN A 215 -40.97 -8.97 27.49
N GLU A 216 -40.25 -10.01 27.88
CA GLU A 216 -40.76 -10.99 28.84
C GLU A 216 -39.62 -11.91 29.33
N GLU A 217 -39.69 -12.17 30.63
CA GLU A 217 -38.82 -13.02 31.42
C GLU A 217 -39.04 -14.49 31.07
N GLU A 218 -37.99 -15.32 31.07
CA GLU A 218 -38.09 -16.68 31.60
C GLU A 218 -36.71 -17.17 32.04
N GLU A 219 -36.56 -17.32 33.36
CA GLU A 219 -35.52 -18.09 34.01
C GLU A 219 -35.75 -19.59 33.78
N VAL A 220 -34.72 -20.34 33.39
CA VAL A 220 -34.57 -21.74 33.79
C VAL A 220 -33.11 -22.02 34.14
N VAL A 221 -32.89 -22.33 35.41
CA VAL A 221 -31.63 -22.84 35.99
C VAL A 221 -31.69 -24.37 36.03
N SER A 222 -30.64 -25.05 35.54
CA SER A 222 -30.16 -26.32 36.11
C SER A 222 -28.77 -26.71 35.57
N ASN A 223 -27.78 -26.75 36.46
CA ASN A 223 -26.44 -27.34 36.36
C ASN A 223 -26.49 -28.91 36.49
N PRO A 224 -25.37 -29.65 36.67
CA PRO A 224 -24.22 -29.94 35.78
C PRO A 224 -23.91 -31.48 35.73
N GLY A 225 -22.79 -31.85 35.09
CA GLY A 225 -22.10 -33.17 35.25
C GLY A 225 -22.21 -34.07 34.01
N ASP A 226 -21.27 -34.94 33.66
CA ASP A 226 -19.93 -35.31 34.14
C ASP A 226 -19.35 -36.29 33.08
N ASP A 227 -18.05 -36.58 33.18
CA ASP A 227 -17.32 -37.78 32.69
C ASP A 227 -17.01 -37.92 31.18
N GLU A 228 -15.93 -38.55 30.72
CA GLU A 228 -14.57 -38.92 31.17
C GLU A 228 -13.84 -39.38 29.86
N ASP A 229 -12.50 -39.38 29.89
CA ASP A 229 -11.49 -39.80 28.88
C ASP A 229 -11.46 -41.37 28.71
N PRO A 230 -10.45 -42.11 28.16
CA PRO A 230 -9.41 -41.93 27.10
C PRO A 230 -9.28 -43.11 26.09
N GLY A 231 -8.34 -42.97 25.14
CA GLY A 231 -7.46 -44.07 24.66
C GLY A 231 -7.54 -44.40 23.16
N ALA A 232 -6.53 -44.89 22.44
CA ALA A 232 -5.07 -45.04 22.52
C ALA A 232 -4.64 -45.93 21.31
N GLU A 233 -3.46 -45.68 20.72
CA GLU A 233 -2.61 -46.63 19.93
C GLU A 233 -3.13 -47.17 18.57
N SER A 234 -2.34 -47.60 17.56
CA SER A 234 -0.91 -47.69 17.23
C SER A 234 -0.76 -48.19 15.75
N GLY A 235 0.43 -48.06 15.13
CA GLY A 235 0.91 -49.03 14.10
C GLY A 235 1.16 -48.51 12.66
N GLY A 236 2.43 -48.38 12.26
CA GLY A 236 2.88 -48.23 10.84
C GLY A 236 3.17 -49.58 10.16
N PRO A 237 4.18 -49.69 9.24
CA PRO A 237 4.45 -48.98 7.99
C PRO A 237 4.58 -49.96 6.78
N CYS A 238 4.91 -49.47 5.57
CA CYS A 238 5.56 -50.15 4.39
C CYS A 238 4.85 -49.73 3.07
N THR A 239 5.44 -49.61 1.87
CA THR A 239 6.78 -49.63 1.23
C THR A 239 6.50 -49.38 -0.26
N GLY A 240 7.40 -48.73 -1.01
CA GLY A 240 7.43 -48.89 -2.49
C GLY A 240 7.90 -47.68 -3.30
N SER A 241 9.18 -47.69 -3.69
CA SER A 241 9.81 -46.95 -4.80
C SER A 241 9.13 -47.31 -6.15
N VAL A 242 9.22 -46.57 -7.27
CA VAL A 242 10.36 -46.42 -8.21
C VAL A 242 10.12 -45.21 -9.16
N ASP A 243 11.24 -44.71 -9.68
CA ASP A 243 11.57 -43.52 -10.48
C ASP A 243 10.85 -43.16 -11.81
N SER A 244 11.06 -41.87 -12.13
CA SER A 244 11.41 -41.27 -13.44
C SER A 244 10.31 -40.87 -14.45
N ALA A 245 10.16 -39.56 -14.67
CA ALA A 245 10.63 -38.87 -15.88
C ALA A 245 10.14 -37.41 -15.89
N GLU A 246 11.07 -36.48 -16.10
CA GLU A 246 10.84 -35.03 -16.21
C GLU A 246 9.93 -34.64 -17.38
N ALA A 247 9.00 -33.71 -17.13
CA ALA A 247 8.58 -32.75 -18.13
C ALA A 247 8.35 -31.39 -17.44
N LYS A 248 9.23 -30.44 -17.80
CA LYS A 248 9.31 -29.07 -17.31
C LYS A 248 8.02 -28.28 -17.61
N THR A 249 7.23 -28.00 -16.58
CA THR A 249 6.18 -26.94 -16.63
C THR A 249 5.98 -26.28 -15.26
N ALA A 250 7.06 -25.98 -14.55
CA ALA A 250 7.01 -25.20 -13.30
C ALA A 250 7.63 -23.83 -13.56
N GLY A 251 6.80 -22.78 -13.61
CA GLY A 251 7.32 -21.42 -13.73
C GLY A 251 6.34 -20.31 -14.11
N TYR A 252 5.09 -20.61 -14.49
CA TYR A 252 4.14 -19.56 -14.92
C TYR A 252 2.79 -19.56 -14.18
N LEU A 253 2.47 -20.61 -13.41
CA LEU A 253 1.17 -20.72 -12.73
C LEU A 253 1.19 -20.25 -11.27
N ASP A 254 2.36 -20.20 -10.64
CA ASP A 254 2.52 -19.77 -9.24
C ASP A 254 2.38 -18.24 -9.10
N ASP A 255 2.99 -17.50 -10.03
CA ASP A 255 2.93 -16.03 -10.01
C ASP A 255 1.49 -15.48 -10.14
N ASP A 256 0.65 -16.07 -11.00
CA ASP A 256 -0.68 -15.52 -11.30
C ASP A 256 -1.65 -15.63 -10.10
N TRP A 257 -1.49 -16.64 -9.23
CA TRP A 257 -2.31 -16.74 -8.02
C TRP A 257 -1.80 -15.81 -6.90
N GLU A 258 -0.48 -15.69 -6.74
CA GLU A 258 0.12 -14.76 -5.77
C GLU A 258 -0.20 -13.31 -6.13
N ILE A 259 -0.17 -12.99 -7.42
CA ILE A 259 -0.56 -11.69 -7.96
C ILE A 259 -2.03 -11.37 -7.66
N ARG A 260 -2.95 -12.30 -7.94
CA ARG A 260 -4.38 -12.13 -7.65
C ARG A 260 -4.63 -11.95 -6.16
N ARG A 261 -3.86 -12.66 -5.32
CA ARG A 261 -3.87 -12.50 -3.87
C ARG A 261 -3.38 -11.10 -3.49
N CYS A 262 -2.24 -10.62 -4.01
CA CYS A 262 -1.69 -9.30 -3.68
C CYS A 262 -2.66 -8.16 -3.97
N GLY A 263 -3.35 -8.13 -5.11
CA GLY A 263 -4.30 -7.06 -5.41
C GLY A 263 -5.61 -7.13 -4.63
N ALA A 264 -6.11 -8.35 -4.41
CA ALA A 264 -7.24 -8.55 -3.49
C ALA A 264 -6.86 -8.14 -2.06
N MET A 265 -5.62 -8.40 -1.65
CA MET A 265 -5.07 -8.01 -0.34
C MET A 265 -4.90 -6.50 -0.24
N ALA A 266 -4.26 -5.82 -1.19
CA ALA A 266 -4.15 -4.36 -1.22
C ALA A 266 -5.53 -3.69 -1.08
N ALA A 267 -6.50 -4.20 -1.83
CA ALA A 267 -7.85 -3.66 -1.81
C ALA A 267 -8.66 -4.05 -0.55
N ARG A 268 -8.29 -5.14 0.15
CA ARG A 268 -8.79 -5.46 1.52
C ARG A 268 -8.10 -4.60 2.58
N LEU A 269 -6.81 -4.32 2.44
CA LEU A 269 -6.05 -3.43 3.33
C LEU A 269 -6.61 -2.02 3.35
N LEU A 270 -7.12 -1.52 2.22
CA LEU A 270 -7.87 -0.25 2.19
C LEU A 270 -9.10 -0.25 3.13
N LYS A 271 -9.61 -1.42 3.55
CA LYS A 271 -10.65 -1.55 4.57
C LYS A 271 -10.08 -1.68 5.98
N ASP A 272 -9.01 -2.46 6.13
CA ASP A 272 -8.46 -2.81 7.44
C ASP A 272 -7.64 -1.65 8.05
N VAL A 273 -6.99 -0.86 7.21
CA VAL A 273 -6.36 0.40 7.61
C VAL A 273 -7.45 1.46 7.72
N LYS A 274 -7.83 1.79 8.95
CA LYS A 274 -8.93 2.72 9.20
C LYS A 274 -8.56 4.14 8.75
N LEU A 275 -9.44 4.75 7.97
CA LEU A 275 -9.40 6.19 7.72
C LEU A 275 -10.08 6.95 8.87
N ALA A 276 -9.52 8.12 9.22
CA ALA A 276 -10.05 9.02 10.26
C ALA A 276 -11.27 9.82 9.80
#